data_AF-A0A971V0X5-F1
#
_entry.id   AF-A0A971V0X5-F1
#
_cell.length_a   1.000
_cell.length_b   1.000
_cell.length_c   1.000
_cell.angle_alpha   90.00
_cell.angle_beta   90.00
_cell.angle_gamma   90.00
#
_symmetry.space_group_name_H-M   'P 1'
#
loop_
_entity.id
_entity.type
_entity.pdbx_description
1 polymer ?
#
loop_
_entity_poly.entity_id
_entity_poly.type
_entity_poly.pdbx_seq_one_letter_code
_entity_poly.pdbx_strand_id
1 'polypeptide(L)'
;NLDGKDYAYYLEQAAAAAEELINKSPYKLYSTGNPNKDYLMLFAQENASVDEYILAIKFDYSLGIYHNATAHTVVATQGRPGVTRKMINSYLKKDGSTFTNQEGWQEMGFIDEMKNRDPRLAQSIRTPGYTRIGKSEVLPPDLSGSVTGYHPVKFVQDPTASGGNVDRNDRSTCDLPVFRFGEVLLNYAEAKAELGTLTQADLDNSINKLRGRVGMPNLNIQSANANPDWYLSSAEYGYTNVSGSNKGVILEIRRERAVELTQEGFRFDDLVRWKAGYAIDQDLYGIYFKSAGEYDLTGDGVADVVLYEEGTPKPSAASGVQVLEIGKDILLTEKDKGYIYYHKNIARTKFSEVRDYFYPIPINERSLNKNLTQNPGWSDGLDF
;
A
#
# COMPACT_ATOMS: atom_id res chain seq x y z
N ASN A 1 -15.76 -16.23 20.91
CA ASN A 1 -15.75 -17.45 20.09
C ASN A 1 -17.06 -17.55 19.34
N LEU A 2 -17.03 -17.32 18.04
CA LEU A 2 -18.10 -17.74 17.14
C LEU A 2 -18.19 -19.28 17.27
N ASP A 3 -19.39 -19.82 17.46
CA ASP A 3 -19.69 -21.27 17.56
C ASP A 3 -18.83 -22.12 18.53
N GLY A 4 -18.22 -21.50 19.55
CA GLY A 4 -17.41 -22.21 20.55
C GLY A 4 -16.06 -22.75 20.05
N LYS A 5 -15.62 -22.40 18.84
CA LYS A 5 -14.30 -22.77 18.31
C LYS A 5 -13.24 -21.71 18.66
N ASP A 6 -12.00 -22.14 18.80
CA ASP A 6 -10.87 -21.24 19.04
C ASP A 6 -10.23 -20.75 17.73
N TYR A 7 -9.20 -19.93 17.85
CA TYR A 7 -8.52 -19.35 16.69
C TYR A 7 -7.85 -20.40 15.79
N ALA A 8 -7.35 -21.49 16.38
CA ALA A 8 -6.61 -22.52 15.64
C ALA A 8 -7.52 -23.20 14.62
N TYR A 9 -8.75 -23.55 15.02
CA TYR A 9 -9.75 -24.11 14.11
C TYR A 9 -9.98 -23.22 12.88
N TYR A 10 -10.17 -21.91 13.08
CA TYR A 10 -10.45 -21.00 11.96
C TYR A 10 -9.24 -20.79 11.04
N LEU A 11 -8.02 -20.79 11.59
CA LEU A 11 -6.81 -20.74 10.78
C LEU A 11 -6.61 -22.05 9.98
N GLU A 12 -6.96 -23.21 10.56
CA GLU A 12 -6.93 -24.48 9.83
C GLU A 12 -7.93 -24.49 8.67
N GLN A 13 -9.14 -23.96 8.88
CA GLN A 13 -10.12 -23.81 7.79
C GLN A 13 -9.63 -22.85 6.71
N ALA A 14 -9.03 -21.72 7.10
CA ALA A 14 -8.46 -20.75 6.16
C ALA A 14 -7.33 -21.37 5.32
N ALA A 15 -6.40 -22.09 5.96
CA ALA A 15 -5.32 -22.78 5.28
C ALA A 15 -5.85 -23.86 4.31
N ALA A 16 -6.79 -24.70 4.75
CA ALA A 16 -7.37 -25.76 3.92
C ALA A 16 -8.13 -25.21 2.71
N ALA A 17 -8.94 -24.16 2.89
CA ALA A 17 -9.67 -23.53 1.80
C ALA A 17 -8.71 -22.88 0.77
N ALA A 18 -7.68 -22.17 1.24
CA ALA A 18 -6.69 -21.57 0.35
C ALA A 18 -5.87 -22.65 -0.39
N GLU A 19 -5.46 -23.72 0.28
CA GLU A 19 -4.76 -24.85 -0.31
C GLU A 19 -5.59 -25.55 -1.39
N GLU A 20 -6.89 -25.72 -1.18
CA GLU A 20 -7.80 -26.27 -2.19
C GLU A 20 -7.80 -25.43 -3.47
N LEU A 21 -7.89 -24.09 -3.34
CA LEU A 21 -7.81 -23.21 -4.51
C LEU A 21 -6.43 -23.28 -5.18
N ILE A 22 -5.35 -23.29 -4.40
CA ILE A 22 -3.98 -23.40 -4.94
C ILE A 22 -3.80 -24.67 -5.77
N ASN A 23 -4.36 -25.80 -5.32
CA ASN A 23 -4.14 -27.10 -5.92
C ASN A 23 -5.14 -27.48 -7.02
N LYS A 24 -6.38 -27.02 -6.92
CA LYS A 24 -7.49 -27.52 -7.77
C LYS A 24 -8.14 -26.47 -8.65
N SER A 25 -7.95 -25.18 -8.38
CA SER A 25 -8.58 -24.13 -9.17
C SER A 25 -7.84 -23.91 -10.50
N PRO A 26 -8.50 -23.33 -11.51
CA PRO A 26 -7.83 -22.96 -12.76
C PRO A 26 -7.02 -21.66 -12.64
N TYR A 27 -7.08 -20.96 -11.50
CA TYR A 27 -6.48 -19.65 -11.31
C TYR A 27 -4.96 -19.74 -11.12
N LYS A 28 -4.27 -18.71 -11.60
CA LYS A 28 -2.81 -18.55 -11.49
C LYS A 28 -2.46 -17.07 -11.51
N LEU A 29 -1.25 -16.74 -11.07
CA LEU A 29 -0.79 -15.35 -11.13
C LEU A 29 -0.70 -14.87 -12.58
N TYR A 30 -1.15 -13.65 -12.83
CA TYR A 30 -1.06 -13.00 -14.13
C TYR A 30 0.40 -12.80 -14.51
N SER A 31 0.74 -13.19 -15.73
CA SER A 31 2.06 -13.00 -16.30
C SER A 31 2.01 -12.97 -17.82
N THR A 32 2.66 -11.97 -18.41
CA THR A 32 2.96 -11.91 -19.85
C THR A 32 4.44 -12.19 -20.13
N GLY A 33 5.19 -12.58 -19.09
CA GLY A 33 6.65 -12.70 -19.13
C GLY A 33 7.38 -11.37 -18.94
N ASN A 34 6.68 -10.31 -18.50
CA ASN A 34 7.27 -8.99 -18.27
C ASN A 34 7.17 -8.57 -16.80
N PRO A 35 8.10 -9.02 -15.94
CA PRO A 35 8.04 -8.78 -14.48
C PRO A 35 8.05 -7.30 -14.08
N ASN A 36 8.53 -6.41 -14.97
CA ASN A 36 8.58 -4.96 -14.72
C ASN A 36 7.28 -4.23 -15.10
N LYS A 37 6.31 -4.91 -15.72
CA LYS A 37 5.03 -4.32 -16.14
C LYS A 37 3.81 -5.15 -15.74
N ASP A 38 3.95 -6.46 -15.59
CA ASP A 38 2.82 -7.36 -15.37
C ASP A 38 2.00 -6.99 -14.13
N TYR A 39 2.65 -6.57 -13.04
CA TYR A 39 1.93 -6.15 -11.83
C TYR A 39 1.14 -4.86 -12.04
N LEU A 40 1.69 -3.85 -12.72
CA LEU A 40 0.93 -2.64 -13.10
C LEU A 40 -0.25 -3.00 -14.02
N MET A 41 0.03 -3.79 -15.06
CA MET A 41 -0.94 -4.10 -16.11
C MET A 41 -2.10 -4.94 -15.61
N LEU A 42 -1.88 -5.79 -14.60
CA LEU A 42 -2.95 -6.55 -13.93
C LEU A 42 -4.13 -5.65 -13.53
N PHE A 43 -3.83 -4.44 -13.03
CA PHE A 43 -4.83 -3.50 -12.49
C PHE A 43 -5.23 -2.37 -13.45
N ALA A 44 -4.47 -2.16 -14.54
CA ALA A 44 -4.69 -1.06 -15.48
C ALA A 44 -5.38 -1.48 -16.80
N GLN A 45 -5.42 -2.78 -17.09
CA GLN A 45 -6.12 -3.31 -18.26
C GLN A 45 -7.64 -3.23 -18.08
N GLU A 46 -8.36 -3.14 -19.21
CA GLU A 46 -9.82 -2.93 -19.21
C GLU A 46 -10.59 -4.09 -18.56
N ASN A 47 -10.20 -5.33 -18.90
CA ASN A 47 -10.92 -6.52 -18.47
C ASN A 47 -10.15 -7.26 -17.39
N ALA A 48 -10.88 -7.77 -16.40
CA ALA A 48 -10.36 -8.65 -15.38
C ALA A 48 -9.51 -9.78 -15.97
N SER A 49 -8.36 -10.05 -15.37
CA SER A 49 -7.53 -11.19 -15.78
C SER A 49 -8.27 -12.49 -15.49
N VAL A 50 -8.55 -13.28 -16.52
CA VAL A 50 -9.15 -14.62 -16.37
C VAL A 50 -8.24 -15.61 -15.61
N ASP A 51 -6.94 -15.31 -15.53
CA ASP A 51 -5.98 -16.12 -14.81
C ASP A 51 -5.99 -15.80 -13.30
N GLU A 52 -5.97 -14.52 -12.91
CA GLU A 52 -5.76 -14.14 -11.51
C GLU A 52 -7.02 -13.67 -10.78
N TYR A 53 -8.01 -13.07 -11.46
CA TYR A 53 -9.21 -12.55 -10.79
C TYR A 53 -10.23 -13.68 -10.58
N ILE A 54 -10.56 -13.95 -9.32
CA ILE A 54 -11.54 -14.97 -8.92
C ILE A 54 -12.95 -14.38 -8.96
N LEU A 55 -13.09 -13.17 -8.41
CA LEU A 55 -14.30 -12.36 -8.48
C LEU A 55 -13.91 -10.92 -8.76
N ALA A 56 -14.58 -10.30 -9.73
CA ALA A 56 -14.33 -8.93 -10.15
C ALA A 56 -15.65 -8.17 -10.32
N ILE A 57 -15.61 -6.85 -10.09
CA ILE A 57 -16.70 -5.94 -10.45
C ILE A 57 -16.41 -5.42 -11.86
N LYS A 58 -17.33 -5.68 -12.78
CA LYS A 58 -17.23 -5.23 -14.17
C LYS A 58 -17.47 -3.72 -14.26
N PHE A 59 -16.57 -3.01 -14.92
CA PHE A 59 -16.77 -1.65 -15.40
C PHE A 59 -16.61 -1.63 -16.92
N ASP A 60 -17.39 -0.82 -17.62
CA ASP A 60 -17.41 -0.86 -19.08
C ASP A 60 -17.89 0.44 -19.69
N TYR A 61 -17.13 0.93 -20.67
CA TYR A 61 -17.43 2.18 -21.35
C TYR A 61 -18.76 2.16 -22.11
N SER A 62 -19.06 1.06 -22.80
CA SER A 62 -20.27 0.91 -23.63
C SER A 62 -21.54 0.75 -22.80
N LEU A 63 -21.42 0.15 -21.61
CA LEU A 63 -22.53 -0.01 -20.67
C LEU A 63 -22.76 1.23 -19.80
N GLY A 64 -21.85 2.21 -19.82
CA GLY A 64 -21.97 3.41 -19.00
C GLY A 64 -21.67 3.17 -17.52
N ILE A 65 -20.91 2.12 -17.18
CA ILE A 65 -20.60 1.73 -15.80
C ILE A 65 -19.14 2.09 -15.53
N TYR A 66 -18.93 3.06 -14.65
CA TYR A 66 -17.62 3.67 -14.39
C TYR A 66 -17.27 3.69 -12.90
N HIS A 67 -15.99 3.90 -12.61
CA HIS A 67 -15.48 4.19 -11.28
C HIS A 67 -14.41 5.29 -11.34
N ASN A 68 -13.79 5.62 -10.21
CA ASN A 68 -12.94 6.80 -10.06
C ASN A 68 -11.45 6.48 -9.86
N ALA A 69 -10.98 5.25 -10.11
CA ALA A 69 -9.64 4.84 -9.64
C ALA A 69 -8.49 5.59 -10.30
N THR A 70 -8.55 5.85 -11.62
CA THR A 70 -7.51 6.63 -12.31
C THR A 70 -7.55 8.09 -11.82
N ALA A 71 -8.72 8.74 -11.89
CA ALA A 71 -8.88 10.13 -11.48
C ALA A 71 -8.53 10.37 -10.01
N HIS A 72 -8.79 9.40 -9.12
CA HIS A 72 -8.40 9.47 -7.71
C HIS A 72 -6.91 9.78 -7.53
N THR A 73 -6.05 9.23 -8.39
CA THR A 73 -4.61 9.44 -8.29
C THR A 73 -4.12 10.61 -9.14
N VAL A 74 -4.75 10.94 -10.26
CA VAL A 74 -4.21 11.94 -11.21
C VAL A 74 -4.89 13.30 -11.20
N VAL A 75 -6.03 13.44 -10.50
CA VAL A 75 -6.75 14.71 -10.37
C VAL A 75 -6.57 15.26 -8.96
N ALA A 76 -5.92 16.42 -8.84
CA ALA A 76 -5.59 17.02 -7.54
C ALA A 76 -6.81 17.30 -6.64
N THR A 77 -8.01 17.47 -7.21
CA THR A 77 -9.25 17.68 -6.43
C THR A 77 -9.80 16.39 -5.80
N GLN A 78 -9.22 15.22 -6.08
CA GLN A 78 -9.68 13.91 -5.57
C GLN A 78 -8.99 13.48 -4.27
N GLY A 79 -8.52 14.44 -3.47
CA GLY A 79 -7.95 14.20 -2.14
C GLY A 79 -6.43 14.00 -2.08
N ARG A 80 -5.74 14.06 -3.24
CA ARG A 80 -4.28 14.04 -3.35
C ARG A 80 -3.60 12.81 -2.70
N PRO A 81 -3.98 11.58 -3.08
CA PRO A 81 -3.52 10.36 -2.39
C PRO A 81 -2.00 10.21 -2.45
N GLY A 82 -1.42 9.65 -1.39
CA GLY A 82 0.01 9.40 -1.30
C GLY A 82 0.31 8.13 -0.53
N VAL A 83 1.30 7.38 -1.01
CA VAL A 83 1.83 6.22 -0.27
C VAL A 83 2.74 6.75 0.85
N THR A 84 2.70 6.16 2.03
CA THR A 84 3.54 6.64 3.14
C THR A 84 4.98 6.16 3.00
N ARG A 85 5.97 6.94 3.45
CA ARG A 85 7.38 6.53 3.56
C ARG A 85 7.52 5.20 4.30
N LYS A 86 6.66 4.98 5.30
CA LYS A 86 6.56 3.71 6.01
C LYS A 86 6.38 2.52 5.05
N MET A 87 5.40 2.64 4.16
CA MET A 87 5.09 1.63 3.16
C MET A 87 6.20 1.55 2.09
N ILE A 88 6.74 2.69 1.65
CA ILE A 88 7.87 2.72 0.70
C ILE A 88 9.07 1.92 1.23
N ASN A 89 9.41 2.08 2.50
CA ASN A 89 10.52 1.34 3.14
C ASN A 89 10.21 -0.13 3.41
N SER A 90 8.95 -0.56 3.23
CA SER A 90 8.57 -1.98 3.32
C SER A 90 8.91 -2.75 2.04
N TYR A 91 8.99 -2.08 0.88
CA TYR A 91 9.52 -2.70 -0.34
C TYR A 91 10.98 -3.07 -0.14
N LEU A 92 11.34 -4.32 -0.41
CA LEU A 92 12.71 -4.80 -0.30
C LEU A 92 13.61 -4.15 -1.38
N LYS A 93 14.91 -4.31 -1.22
CA LYS A 93 15.84 -4.14 -2.34
C LYS A 93 15.68 -5.29 -3.34
N LYS A 94 16.12 -5.09 -4.57
CA LYS A 94 16.08 -6.07 -5.68
C LYS A 94 16.79 -7.38 -5.34
N ASP A 95 17.79 -7.33 -4.45
CA ASP A 95 18.51 -8.49 -3.92
C ASP A 95 17.78 -9.20 -2.75
N GLY A 96 16.57 -8.77 -2.40
CA GLY A 96 15.77 -9.32 -1.31
C GLY A 96 16.15 -8.81 0.09
N SER A 97 17.19 -7.97 0.22
CA SER A 97 17.56 -7.38 1.51
C SER A 97 16.63 -6.23 1.91
N THR A 98 16.50 -6.00 3.21
CA THR A 98 15.68 -4.92 3.76
C THR A 98 16.33 -3.55 3.47
N PHE A 99 15.58 -2.61 2.91
CA PHE A 99 16.09 -1.28 2.55
C PHE A 99 16.63 -0.49 3.75
N THR A 100 16.04 -0.66 4.94
CA THR A 100 16.35 0.09 6.16
C THR A 100 17.58 -0.41 6.93
N ASN A 101 18.27 -1.44 6.43
CA ASN A 101 19.51 -1.97 7.01
C ASN A 101 20.78 -1.37 6.38
N GLN A 102 20.69 -0.16 5.84
CA GLN A 102 21.84 0.56 5.27
C GLN A 102 21.99 1.93 5.93
N GLU A 103 23.22 2.40 6.08
CA GLU A 103 23.48 3.72 6.64
C GLU A 103 22.85 4.84 5.78
N GLY A 104 22.34 5.89 6.42
CA GLY A 104 21.79 7.05 5.74
C GLY A 104 20.42 6.85 5.08
N TRP A 105 19.74 5.71 5.28
CA TRP A 105 18.42 5.46 4.70
C TRP A 105 17.37 6.52 5.10
N GLN A 106 17.52 7.12 6.28
CA GLN A 106 16.64 8.18 6.79
C GLN A 106 16.70 9.42 5.90
N GLU A 107 17.88 9.89 5.53
CA GLU A 107 18.08 11.15 4.82
C GLU A 107 18.31 10.96 3.31
N MET A 108 17.97 9.78 2.79
CA MET A 108 18.15 9.44 1.38
C MET A 108 17.16 10.24 0.51
N GLY A 109 17.69 10.96 -0.47
CA GLY A 109 16.89 11.66 -1.47
C GLY A 109 16.12 10.71 -2.38
N PHE A 110 15.06 11.21 -3.00
CA PHE A 110 14.10 10.40 -3.76
C PHE A 110 14.73 9.49 -4.82
N ILE A 111 15.65 10.02 -5.65
CA ILE A 111 16.31 9.24 -6.72
C ILE A 111 17.05 8.03 -6.15
N ASP A 112 17.83 8.22 -5.09
CA ASP A 112 18.62 7.16 -4.48
C ASP A 112 17.73 6.16 -3.73
N GLU A 113 16.67 6.65 -3.08
CA GLU A 113 15.70 5.80 -2.37
C GLU A 113 15.00 4.80 -3.32
N MET A 114 14.77 5.19 -4.58
CA MET A 114 14.11 4.33 -5.57
C MET A 114 15.05 3.35 -6.28
N LYS A 115 16.37 3.43 -6.08
CA LYS A 115 17.33 2.56 -6.78
C LYS A 115 17.32 1.12 -6.25
N ASN A 116 17.42 0.16 -7.17
CA ASN A 116 17.57 -1.26 -6.87
C ASN A 116 16.53 -1.79 -5.87
N ARG A 117 15.25 -1.44 -6.09
CA ARG A 117 14.12 -1.86 -5.25
C ARG A 117 13.34 -3.00 -5.89
N ASP A 118 12.47 -3.62 -5.10
CA ASP A 118 11.43 -4.54 -5.58
C ASP A 118 10.69 -3.91 -6.78
N PRO A 119 10.61 -4.60 -7.94
CA PRO A 119 9.99 -4.04 -9.14
C PRO A 119 8.53 -3.61 -8.98
N ARG A 120 7.82 -4.10 -7.95
CA ARG A 120 6.46 -3.62 -7.64
C ARG A 120 6.44 -2.17 -7.20
N LEU A 121 7.53 -1.62 -6.66
CA LEU A 121 7.59 -0.22 -6.24
C LEU A 121 7.38 0.71 -7.43
N ALA A 122 8.14 0.52 -8.51
CA ALA A 122 8.02 1.27 -9.77
C ALA A 122 6.69 1.03 -10.52
N GLN A 123 5.96 -0.01 -10.13
CA GLN A 123 4.62 -0.32 -10.64
C GLN A 123 3.51 0.17 -9.71
N SER A 124 3.85 0.70 -8.52
CA SER A 124 2.90 1.17 -7.51
C SER A 124 2.91 2.68 -7.34
N ILE A 125 4.06 3.34 -7.58
CA ILE A 125 4.21 4.80 -7.54
C ILE A 125 5.00 5.33 -8.75
N ARG A 126 4.97 6.66 -8.99
CA ARG A 126 5.85 7.33 -9.95
C ARG A 126 7.29 7.34 -9.44
N THR A 127 8.14 6.45 -9.94
CA THR A 127 9.59 6.45 -9.68
C THR A 127 10.36 7.15 -10.81
N PRO A 128 11.67 7.42 -10.68
CA PRO A 128 12.49 7.91 -11.79
C PRO A 128 12.27 7.10 -13.08
N GLY A 129 12.06 7.80 -14.19
CA GLY A 129 11.74 7.19 -15.49
C GLY A 129 10.28 6.73 -15.69
N TYR A 130 9.36 7.03 -14.77
CA TYR A 130 7.96 6.68 -14.93
C TYR A 130 7.32 7.37 -16.14
N THR A 131 6.60 6.60 -16.96
CA THR A 131 5.73 7.11 -18.03
C THR A 131 4.32 6.56 -17.87
N ARG A 132 3.32 7.31 -18.35
CA ARG A 132 1.95 6.77 -18.49
C ARG A 132 1.94 5.63 -19.52
N ILE A 133 1.05 4.67 -19.34
CA ILE A 133 0.83 3.58 -20.30
C ILE A 133 0.58 4.19 -21.69
N GLY A 134 1.27 3.67 -22.71
CA GLY A 134 1.16 4.16 -24.09
C GLY A 134 1.83 5.52 -24.37
N LYS A 135 2.52 6.12 -23.38
CA LYS A 135 3.21 7.42 -23.51
C LYS A 135 4.72 7.30 -23.31
N SER A 136 5.44 8.27 -23.86
CA SER A 136 6.90 8.40 -23.76
C SER A 136 7.36 9.53 -22.85
N GLU A 137 6.45 10.43 -22.45
CA GLU A 137 6.75 11.51 -21.52
C GLU A 137 7.04 10.94 -20.14
N VAL A 138 8.21 11.30 -19.61
CA VAL A 138 8.62 10.98 -18.25
C VAL A 138 7.98 12.00 -17.31
N LEU A 139 7.31 11.52 -16.27
CA LEU A 139 6.62 12.37 -15.31
C LEU A 139 7.25 12.22 -13.92
N PRO A 140 7.61 13.33 -13.25
CA PRO A 140 7.97 13.27 -11.85
C PRO A 140 6.74 12.93 -10.98
N PRO A 141 6.98 12.58 -9.70
CA PRO A 141 5.93 12.69 -8.71
C PRO A 141 5.37 14.13 -8.67
N ASP A 142 4.04 14.24 -8.67
CA ASP A 142 3.35 15.53 -8.57
C ASP A 142 2.97 15.80 -7.10
N LEU A 143 3.63 16.77 -6.48
CA LEU A 143 3.41 17.13 -5.07
C LEU A 143 2.11 17.94 -4.89
N SER A 144 1.57 18.49 -5.98
CA SER A 144 0.21 19.03 -5.99
C SER A 144 -0.85 17.91 -6.02
N GLY A 145 -0.54 16.77 -6.65
CA GLY A 145 -1.39 15.57 -6.74
C GLY A 145 -1.21 14.54 -5.63
N SER A 146 -0.16 14.63 -4.81
CA SER A 146 0.14 13.66 -3.76
C SER A 146 0.71 14.30 -2.50
N VAL A 147 0.01 14.16 -1.35
CA VAL A 147 0.43 14.82 -0.09
C VAL A 147 1.72 14.27 0.54
N THR A 148 2.15 13.07 0.16
CA THR A 148 3.43 12.48 0.62
C THR A 148 4.53 12.60 -0.42
N GLY A 149 4.23 13.06 -1.64
CA GLY A 149 5.13 13.03 -2.78
C GLY A 149 5.35 11.63 -3.37
N TYR A 150 4.99 10.54 -2.68
CA TYR A 150 4.99 9.21 -3.27
C TYR A 150 3.68 8.97 -4.03
N HIS A 151 3.67 9.47 -5.27
CA HIS A 151 2.49 9.52 -6.13
C HIS A 151 2.07 8.10 -6.59
N PRO A 152 0.91 7.57 -6.16
CA PRO A 152 0.45 6.24 -6.55
C PRO A 152 0.08 6.12 -8.04
N VAL A 153 0.34 4.97 -8.64
CA VAL A 153 0.01 4.68 -10.06
C VAL A 153 -0.72 3.36 -10.29
N LYS A 154 -1.03 2.61 -9.22
CA LYS A 154 -1.87 1.41 -9.33
C LYS A 154 -3.29 1.81 -9.77
N PHE A 155 -3.91 1.01 -10.65
CA PHE A 155 -5.19 1.29 -11.31
C PHE A 155 -5.21 2.50 -12.28
N VAL A 156 -4.05 3.11 -12.57
CA VAL A 156 -3.95 4.18 -13.55
C VAL A 156 -3.95 3.59 -14.96
N GLN A 157 -5.03 3.80 -15.70
CA GLN A 157 -5.21 3.24 -17.05
C GLN A 157 -4.39 3.97 -18.13
N ASP A 158 -4.33 3.43 -19.34
CA ASP A 158 -3.89 4.18 -20.51
C ASP A 158 -4.79 5.41 -20.71
N PRO A 159 -4.26 6.65 -20.74
CA PRO A 159 -5.09 7.85 -20.86
C PRO A 159 -5.87 7.93 -22.19
N THR A 160 -5.56 7.10 -23.19
CA THR A 160 -6.29 6.98 -24.46
C THR A 160 -7.43 5.95 -24.43
N ALA A 161 -7.51 5.13 -23.37
CA ALA A 161 -8.59 4.17 -23.19
C ALA A 161 -9.96 4.86 -23.12
N SER A 162 -11.02 4.13 -23.48
CA SER A 162 -12.41 4.56 -23.32
C SER A 162 -12.70 5.96 -23.87
N GLY A 163 -12.24 6.21 -25.10
CA GLY A 163 -12.41 7.49 -25.80
C GLY A 163 -11.57 8.64 -25.23
N GLY A 164 -10.50 8.34 -24.49
CA GLY A 164 -9.60 9.35 -23.92
C GLY A 164 -10.12 10.06 -22.68
N ASN A 165 -11.09 9.47 -21.96
CA ASN A 165 -11.77 10.12 -20.84
C ASN A 165 -11.44 9.53 -19.46
N VAL A 166 -10.64 8.46 -19.36
CA VAL A 166 -10.42 7.71 -18.10
C VAL A 166 -9.78 8.52 -16.98
N ASP A 167 -9.07 9.60 -17.31
CA ASP A 167 -8.46 10.50 -16.33
C ASP A 167 -9.47 11.47 -15.68
N ARG A 168 -10.69 11.55 -16.20
CA ARG A 168 -11.75 12.41 -15.63
C ARG A 168 -12.42 11.73 -14.44
N ASN A 169 -12.95 12.54 -13.52
CA ASN A 169 -13.74 12.07 -12.39
C ASN A 169 -14.83 11.08 -12.85
N ASP A 170 -14.90 9.94 -12.17
CA ASP A 170 -15.88 8.87 -12.40
C ASP A 170 -15.92 8.34 -13.85
N ARG A 171 -14.74 8.21 -14.49
CA ARG A 171 -14.62 7.70 -15.88
C ARG A 171 -13.66 6.53 -16.07
N SER A 172 -13.08 5.99 -15.01
CA SER A 172 -12.29 4.76 -15.11
C SER A 172 -13.19 3.57 -15.44
N THR A 173 -12.66 2.64 -16.22
CA THR A 173 -13.40 1.51 -16.79
C THR A 173 -12.71 0.16 -16.61
N CYS A 174 -11.55 0.12 -15.94
CA CYS A 174 -10.93 -1.16 -15.62
C CYS A 174 -11.73 -1.93 -14.58
N ASP A 175 -11.82 -3.24 -14.74
CA ASP A 175 -12.48 -4.09 -13.76
C ASP A 175 -11.71 -4.09 -12.41
N LEU A 176 -12.45 -4.02 -11.31
CA LEU A 176 -11.86 -4.00 -9.97
C LEU A 176 -11.91 -5.39 -9.33
N PRO A 177 -10.79 -5.88 -8.73
CA PRO A 177 -10.78 -7.17 -8.07
C PRO A 177 -11.56 -7.12 -6.74
N VAL A 178 -12.37 -8.14 -6.48
CA VAL A 178 -12.94 -8.44 -5.16
C VAL A 178 -12.14 -9.54 -4.49
N PHE A 179 -11.87 -10.62 -5.23
CA PHE A 179 -10.98 -11.71 -4.82
C PHE A 179 -10.03 -12.04 -5.97
N ARG A 180 -8.74 -12.21 -5.65
CA ARG A 180 -7.74 -12.61 -6.63
C ARG A 180 -6.78 -13.65 -6.09
N PHE A 181 -6.21 -14.45 -6.97
CA PHE A 181 -5.37 -15.59 -6.61
C PHE A 181 -4.16 -15.19 -5.77
N GLY A 182 -3.56 -14.01 -6.00
CA GLY A 182 -2.46 -13.53 -5.16
C GLY A 182 -2.82 -13.37 -3.67
N GLU A 183 -4.07 -13.01 -3.35
CA GLU A 183 -4.55 -12.95 -1.97
C GLU A 183 -4.68 -14.34 -1.34
N VAL A 184 -5.12 -15.35 -2.12
CA VAL A 184 -5.22 -16.74 -1.68
C VAL A 184 -3.86 -17.28 -1.23
N LEU A 185 -2.80 -16.98 -1.97
CA LEU A 185 -1.42 -17.36 -1.61
C LEU A 185 -0.99 -16.73 -0.27
N LEU A 186 -1.34 -15.47 -0.05
CA LEU A 186 -1.04 -14.77 1.21
C LEU A 186 -1.83 -15.36 2.37
N ASN A 187 -3.13 -15.64 2.18
CA ASN A 187 -4.00 -16.23 3.20
C ASN A 187 -3.49 -17.61 3.63
N TYR A 188 -3.06 -18.46 2.67
CA TYR A 188 -2.45 -19.77 2.96
C TYR A 188 -1.19 -19.65 3.83
N ALA A 189 -0.23 -18.82 3.39
CA ALA A 189 1.04 -18.66 4.09
C ALA A 189 0.85 -18.09 5.50
N GLU A 190 0.01 -17.08 5.64
CA GLU A 190 -0.24 -16.42 6.93
C GLU A 190 -0.92 -17.38 7.91
N ALA A 191 -1.95 -18.10 7.50
CA ALA A 191 -2.65 -19.05 8.36
C ALA A 191 -1.70 -20.15 8.86
N LYS A 192 -0.87 -20.72 7.97
CA LYS A 192 0.14 -21.72 8.33
C LYS A 192 1.21 -21.16 9.27
N ALA A 193 1.63 -19.91 9.08
CA ALA A 193 2.64 -19.25 9.90
C ALA A 193 2.14 -19.01 11.33
N GLU A 194 0.92 -18.49 11.48
CA GLU A 194 0.25 -18.21 12.75
C GLU A 194 -0.10 -19.52 13.49
N LEU A 195 -0.38 -20.62 12.77
CA LEU A 195 -0.52 -21.98 13.35
C LEU A 195 0.79 -22.62 13.79
N GLY A 196 1.95 -22.07 13.41
CA GLY A 196 3.24 -22.72 13.67
C GLY A 196 3.54 -23.92 12.76
N THR A 197 2.78 -24.14 11.69
CA THR A 197 2.90 -25.33 10.82
C THR A 197 3.47 -25.01 9.43
N LEU A 198 3.88 -23.76 9.19
CA LEU A 198 4.50 -23.32 7.94
C LEU A 198 5.83 -24.04 7.69
N THR A 199 5.99 -24.56 6.48
CA THR A 199 7.23 -25.16 5.97
C THR A 199 7.81 -24.34 4.83
N GLN A 200 9.05 -24.64 4.42
CA GLN A 200 9.63 -24.02 3.22
C GLN A 200 8.83 -24.37 1.94
N ALA A 201 8.32 -25.60 1.84
CA ALA A 201 7.49 -26.01 0.70
C ALA A 201 6.19 -25.19 0.61
N ASP A 202 5.61 -24.83 1.76
CA ASP A 202 4.44 -23.94 1.82
C ASP A 202 4.77 -22.55 1.26
N LEU A 203 5.93 -21.98 1.63
CA LEU A 203 6.41 -20.70 1.07
C LEU A 203 6.67 -20.80 -0.44
N ASP A 204 7.28 -21.89 -0.89
CA ASP A 204 7.59 -22.16 -2.31
C ASP A 204 6.31 -22.27 -3.17
N ASN A 205 5.23 -22.77 -2.57
CA ASN A 205 3.91 -22.86 -3.20
C ASN A 205 3.05 -21.60 -3.05
N SER A 206 3.47 -20.61 -2.26
CA SER A 206 2.69 -19.40 -1.97
C SER A 206 3.48 -18.10 -2.16
N ILE A 207 4.11 -17.56 -1.11
CA ILE A 207 4.85 -16.29 -1.10
C ILE A 207 5.91 -16.23 -2.21
N ASN A 208 6.63 -17.33 -2.44
CA ASN A 208 7.70 -17.37 -3.44
C ASN A 208 7.16 -17.38 -4.87
N LYS A 209 5.88 -17.73 -5.10
CA LYS A 209 5.23 -17.50 -6.40
C LYS A 209 5.01 -16.02 -6.66
N LEU A 210 4.57 -15.26 -5.64
CA LEU A 210 4.39 -13.81 -5.73
C LEU A 210 5.74 -13.10 -5.97
N ARG A 211 6.77 -13.47 -5.19
CA ARG A 211 8.12 -12.94 -5.38
C ARG A 211 8.69 -13.31 -6.75
N GLY A 212 8.52 -14.56 -7.17
CA GLY A 212 8.96 -15.05 -8.47
C GLY A 212 8.34 -14.29 -9.66
N ARG A 213 7.05 -13.92 -9.58
CA ARG A 213 6.35 -13.14 -10.63
C ARG A 213 7.07 -11.84 -10.96
N VAL A 214 7.73 -11.22 -9.99
CA VAL A 214 8.45 -9.94 -10.16
C VAL A 214 9.96 -10.09 -10.04
N GLY A 215 10.48 -11.32 -10.12
CA GLY A 215 11.92 -11.60 -10.07
C GLY A 215 12.58 -11.30 -8.71
N MET A 216 11.80 -11.25 -7.63
CA MET A 216 12.31 -11.07 -6.28
C MET A 216 12.83 -12.41 -5.72
N PRO A 217 13.92 -12.41 -4.93
CA PRO A 217 14.44 -13.63 -4.31
C PRO A 217 13.44 -14.31 -3.37
N ASN A 218 13.46 -15.64 -3.37
CA ASN A 218 12.61 -16.46 -2.52
C ASN A 218 12.81 -16.13 -1.02
N LEU A 219 11.71 -16.07 -0.29
CA LEU A 219 11.70 -16.06 1.17
C LEU A 219 12.15 -17.42 1.70
N ASN A 220 13.14 -17.39 2.60
CA ASN A 220 13.60 -18.56 3.33
C ASN A 220 13.16 -18.47 4.81
N ILE A 221 12.48 -19.50 5.29
CA ILE A 221 11.92 -19.52 6.65
C ILE A 221 12.98 -19.43 7.75
N GLN A 222 14.13 -20.09 7.57
CA GLN A 222 15.20 -20.11 8.57
C GLN A 222 15.89 -18.75 8.63
N SER A 223 16.23 -18.17 7.48
CA SER A 223 16.86 -16.84 7.41
C SER A 223 15.95 -15.75 7.99
N ALA A 224 14.65 -15.79 7.69
CA ALA A 224 13.68 -14.83 8.20
C ALA A 224 13.56 -14.90 9.73
N ASN A 225 13.44 -16.11 10.30
CA ASN A 225 13.33 -16.28 11.76
C ASN A 225 14.64 -16.03 12.50
N ALA A 226 15.80 -16.25 11.86
CA ALA A 226 17.10 -15.92 12.44
C ALA A 226 17.32 -14.40 12.58
N ASN A 227 16.74 -13.59 11.68
CA ASN A 227 16.93 -12.14 11.65
C ASN A 227 15.59 -11.41 11.42
N PRO A 228 14.68 -11.36 12.42
CA PRO A 228 13.45 -10.59 12.29
C PRO A 228 13.75 -9.11 12.01
N ASP A 229 13.11 -8.52 10.99
CA ASP A 229 13.34 -7.12 10.63
C ASP A 229 13.00 -6.18 11.80
N TRP A 230 13.98 -5.39 12.24
CA TRP A 230 13.83 -4.40 13.31
C TRP A 230 12.80 -3.34 12.92
N TYR A 231 12.73 -2.95 11.65
CA TYR A 231 11.83 -1.92 11.16
C TYR A 231 10.38 -2.38 11.33
N LEU A 232 10.06 -3.58 10.87
CA LEU A 232 8.73 -4.17 10.99
C LEU A 232 8.35 -4.61 12.40
N SER A 233 9.29 -4.73 13.34
CA SER A 233 9.01 -5.06 14.75
C SER A 233 9.05 -3.86 15.69
N SER A 234 9.42 -2.68 15.21
CA SER A 234 9.51 -1.45 15.99
C SER A 234 8.13 -0.85 16.31
N ALA A 235 8.06 -0.06 17.38
CA ALA A 235 6.86 0.73 17.71
C ALA A 235 6.60 1.87 16.71
N GLU A 236 7.67 2.40 16.12
CA GLU A 236 7.61 3.55 15.21
C GLU A 236 7.03 3.16 13.83
N TYR A 237 7.42 1.99 13.32
CA TYR A 237 7.07 1.59 11.94
C TYR A 237 6.27 0.29 11.86
N GLY A 238 6.27 -0.53 12.91
CA GLY A 238 5.98 -1.95 12.79
C GLY A 238 4.85 -2.47 13.67
N TYR A 239 4.96 -3.77 13.97
CA TYR A 239 4.03 -4.57 14.75
C TYR A 239 4.74 -5.09 16.00
N THR A 240 4.57 -4.40 17.13
CA THR A 240 5.19 -4.75 18.41
C THR A 240 4.60 -5.99 19.05
N ASN A 241 3.40 -6.39 18.63
CA ASN A 241 2.69 -7.55 19.17
C ASN A 241 3.09 -8.89 18.53
N VAL A 242 3.92 -8.89 17.47
CA VAL A 242 4.39 -10.13 16.86
C VAL A 242 5.56 -10.71 17.67
N SER A 243 5.41 -11.94 18.13
CA SER A 243 6.35 -12.62 19.03
C SER A 243 6.46 -14.12 18.72
N GLY A 244 7.29 -14.85 19.47
CA GLY A 244 7.48 -16.29 19.30
C GLY A 244 8.52 -16.67 18.23
N SER A 245 8.70 -17.97 18.01
CA SER A 245 9.72 -18.52 17.10
C SER A 245 9.48 -18.19 15.63
N ASN A 246 8.22 -17.93 15.25
CA ASN A 246 7.84 -17.54 13.89
C ASN A 246 7.79 -16.02 13.68
N LYS A 247 8.28 -15.21 14.63
CA LYS A 247 8.23 -13.75 14.54
C LYS A 247 8.77 -13.24 13.20
N GLY A 248 9.94 -13.70 12.78
CA GLY A 248 10.59 -13.23 11.56
C GLY A 248 9.77 -13.52 10.30
N VAL A 249 9.34 -14.78 10.12
CA VAL A 249 8.56 -15.17 8.94
C VAL A 249 7.16 -14.55 8.93
N ILE A 250 6.51 -14.37 10.08
CA ILE A 250 5.22 -13.65 10.17
C ILE A 250 5.39 -12.19 9.73
N LEU A 251 6.43 -11.50 10.19
CA LEU A 251 6.69 -10.11 9.76
C LEU A 251 6.92 -10.02 8.25
N GLU A 252 7.65 -10.95 7.66
CA GLU A 252 7.87 -11.00 6.21
C GLU A 252 6.60 -11.33 5.41
N ILE A 253 5.73 -12.20 5.93
CA ILE A 253 4.42 -12.46 5.30
C ILE A 253 3.53 -11.22 5.38
N ARG A 254 3.50 -10.51 6.51
CA ARG A 254 2.76 -9.24 6.64
C ARG A 254 3.33 -8.14 5.74
N ARG A 255 4.65 -8.10 5.52
CA ARG A 255 5.31 -7.21 4.53
C ARG A 255 4.84 -7.54 3.13
N GLU A 256 4.93 -8.82 2.74
CA GLU A 256 4.53 -9.27 1.42
C GLU A 256 3.05 -8.94 1.16
N ARG A 257 2.19 -9.19 2.15
CA ARG A 257 0.76 -8.84 2.09
C ARG A 257 0.54 -7.35 1.87
N ALA A 258 1.23 -6.50 2.64
CA ALA A 258 1.12 -5.05 2.48
C ALA A 258 1.58 -4.58 1.09
N VAL A 259 2.70 -5.09 0.58
CA VAL A 259 3.24 -4.74 -0.74
C VAL A 259 2.31 -5.21 -1.86
N GLU A 260 1.89 -6.47 -1.79
CA GLU A 260 1.08 -7.13 -2.80
C GLU A 260 -0.33 -6.56 -2.86
N LEU A 261 -0.95 -6.21 -1.73
CA LEU A 261 -2.34 -5.73 -1.64
C LEU A 261 -2.46 -4.21 -1.44
N THR A 262 -1.37 -3.46 -1.66
CA THR A 262 -1.41 -1.99 -1.57
C THR A 262 -2.49 -1.42 -2.49
N GLN A 263 -3.30 -0.49 -1.97
CA GLN A 263 -4.45 0.14 -2.64
C GLN A 263 -5.63 -0.80 -2.99
N GLU A 264 -5.71 -1.98 -2.40
CA GLU A 264 -6.82 -2.93 -2.63
C GLU A 264 -7.81 -3.01 -1.44
N GLY A 265 -7.73 -2.10 -0.47
CA GLY A 265 -8.70 -2.01 0.64
C GLY A 265 -8.39 -2.87 1.88
N PHE A 266 -7.40 -3.75 1.84
CA PHE A 266 -7.15 -4.72 2.93
C PHE A 266 -6.47 -4.14 4.18
N ARG A 267 -5.78 -3.00 4.08
CA ARG A 267 -4.83 -2.58 5.12
C ARG A 267 -5.48 -2.33 6.47
N PHE A 268 -6.67 -1.73 6.50
CA PHE A 268 -7.37 -1.46 7.75
C PHE A 268 -7.80 -2.78 8.41
N ASP A 269 -8.45 -3.66 7.67
CA ASP A 269 -8.92 -4.96 8.16
C ASP A 269 -7.76 -5.85 8.63
N ASP A 270 -6.62 -5.81 7.93
CA ASP A 270 -5.39 -6.47 8.35
C ASP A 270 -4.91 -5.98 9.71
N LEU A 271 -4.85 -4.66 9.93
CA LEU A 271 -4.44 -4.10 11.23
C LEU A 271 -5.44 -4.45 12.34
N VAL A 272 -6.74 -4.43 12.05
CA VAL A 272 -7.80 -4.77 13.01
C VAL A 272 -7.69 -6.25 13.41
N ARG A 273 -7.66 -7.18 12.45
CA ARG A 273 -7.61 -8.62 12.73
C ARG A 273 -6.29 -9.08 13.36
N TRP A 274 -5.20 -8.35 13.12
CA TRP A 274 -3.90 -8.57 13.79
C TRP A 274 -3.79 -7.98 15.18
N LYS A 275 -4.84 -7.33 15.69
CA LYS A 275 -4.78 -6.55 16.94
C LYS A 275 -3.60 -5.56 16.92
N ALA A 276 -3.49 -4.82 15.81
CA ALA A 276 -2.43 -3.84 15.54
C ALA A 276 -3.02 -2.45 15.22
N GLY A 277 -4.08 -2.05 15.94
CA GLY A 277 -4.78 -0.79 15.71
C GLY A 277 -3.91 0.42 16.01
N TYR A 278 -3.05 0.31 17.02
CA TYR A 278 -1.98 1.28 17.34
C TYR A 278 -1.11 1.67 16.13
N ALA A 279 -0.98 0.81 15.11
CA ALA A 279 -0.20 1.14 13.92
C ALA A 279 -0.89 2.19 13.00
N ILE A 280 -2.19 2.47 13.21
CA ILE A 280 -2.91 3.56 12.56
C ILE A 280 -2.38 4.91 13.05
N ASP A 281 -1.96 5.01 14.32
CA ASP A 281 -1.49 6.25 14.94
C ASP A 281 -0.06 6.63 14.55
N GLN A 282 0.70 5.70 13.94
CA GLN A 282 2.05 5.97 13.47
C GLN A 282 2.07 7.11 12.44
N ASP A 283 3.20 7.80 12.37
CA ASP A 283 3.34 8.99 11.53
C ASP A 283 3.28 8.67 10.03
N LEU A 284 2.68 9.59 9.29
CA LEU A 284 2.47 9.50 7.84
C LEU A 284 3.44 10.45 7.16
N TYR A 285 4.69 10.02 7.01
CA TYR A 285 5.74 10.77 6.35
C TYR A 285 5.77 10.56 4.84
N GLY A 286 6.28 11.55 4.12
CA GLY A 286 6.54 11.51 2.68
C GLY A 286 8.03 11.59 2.32
N ILE A 287 8.32 12.06 1.11
CA ILE A 287 9.68 12.22 0.58
C ILE A 287 10.55 13.08 1.52
N TYR A 288 11.83 12.73 1.65
CA TYR A 288 12.81 13.55 2.37
C TYR A 288 13.38 14.67 1.48
N PHE A 289 13.45 15.89 2.02
CA PHE A 289 14.13 17.04 1.42
C PHE A 289 15.22 17.55 2.36
N LYS A 290 16.43 17.76 1.83
CA LYS A 290 17.61 18.12 2.63
C LYS A 290 17.66 19.59 3.05
N SER A 291 17.03 20.48 2.28
CA SER A 291 17.03 21.94 2.46
C SER A 291 16.07 22.63 1.47
N ALA A 292 15.98 23.95 1.49
CA ALA A 292 15.57 24.71 0.30
C ALA A 292 16.52 24.42 -0.88
N GLY A 293 16.02 24.52 -2.12
CA GLY A 293 16.80 24.27 -3.33
C GLY A 293 16.02 23.54 -4.43
N GLU A 294 16.74 23.22 -5.50
CA GLU A 294 16.25 22.50 -6.67
C GLU A 294 16.39 20.98 -6.49
N TYR A 295 15.36 20.24 -6.91
CA TYR A 295 15.26 18.80 -6.81
C TYR A 295 14.82 18.20 -8.15
N ASP A 296 15.69 17.38 -8.71
CA ASP A 296 15.40 16.48 -9.84
C ASP A 296 14.86 15.16 -9.28
N LEU A 297 13.58 14.89 -9.55
CA LEU A 297 12.86 13.70 -9.13
C LEU A 297 12.69 12.68 -10.26
N THR A 298 13.01 13.04 -11.51
CA THR A 298 13.02 12.12 -12.66
C THR A 298 14.40 11.49 -12.92
N GLY A 299 15.47 12.16 -12.51
CA GLY A 299 16.86 11.80 -12.75
C GLY A 299 17.41 12.28 -14.11
N ASP A 300 16.75 13.24 -14.78
CA ASP A 300 17.12 13.73 -16.10
C ASP A 300 18.09 14.93 -16.09
N GLY A 301 18.46 15.42 -14.90
CA GLY A 301 19.33 16.57 -14.70
C GLY A 301 18.61 17.92 -14.68
N VAL A 302 17.28 17.93 -14.77
CA VAL A 302 16.42 19.12 -14.69
C VAL A 302 15.63 19.10 -13.39
N ALA A 303 15.47 20.26 -12.74
CA ALA A 303 14.69 20.36 -11.51
C ALA A 303 13.19 20.17 -11.79
N ASP A 304 12.54 19.28 -11.05
CA ASP A 304 11.07 19.09 -11.05
C ASP A 304 10.39 19.89 -9.93
N VAL A 305 11.13 20.13 -8.84
CA VAL A 305 10.66 20.83 -7.65
C VAL A 305 11.70 21.85 -7.21
N VAL A 306 11.27 23.07 -6.87
CA VAL A 306 12.05 24.08 -6.18
C VAL A 306 11.41 24.38 -4.83
N LEU A 307 12.13 24.15 -3.76
CA LEU A 307 11.73 24.55 -2.41
C LEU A 307 12.40 25.88 -2.05
N TYR A 308 11.64 26.84 -1.50
CA TYR A 308 12.17 28.11 -1.03
C TYR A 308 11.74 28.41 0.41
N GLU A 309 12.56 29.18 1.11
CA GLU A 309 12.35 29.49 2.53
C GLU A 309 11.19 30.48 2.73
N GLU A 310 10.47 30.31 3.84
CA GLU A 310 9.43 31.25 4.27
C GLU A 310 9.97 32.69 4.32
N GLY A 311 9.20 33.62 3.75
CA GLY A 311 9.56 35.04 3.74
C GLY A 311 10.62 35.44 2.71
N THR A 312 11.04 34.53 1.83
CA THR A 312 11.89 34.85 0.67
C THR A 312 11.05 35.02 -0.61
N PRO A 313 11.50 35.82 -1.60
CA PRO A 313 10.77 35.96 -2.86
C PRO A 313 10.65 34.62 -3.60
N LYS A 314 9.45 34.31 -4.09
CA LYS A 314 9.19 33.10 -4.89
C LYS A 314 10.15 33.06 -6.10
N PRO A 315 10.99 32.01 -6.23
CA PRO A 315 11.89 31.88 -7.36
C PRO A 315 11.15 31.73 -8.70
N SER A 316 11.77 32.22 -9.77
CA SER A 316 11.35 31.88 -11.13
C SER A 316 11.82 30.47 -11.47
N ALA A 317 10.97 29.67 -12.11
CA ALA A 317 11.31 28.33 -12.58
C ALA A 317 10.73 28.08 -13.98
N ALA A 318 11.24 27.06 -14.67
CA ALA A 318 10.73 26.67 -15.98
C ALA A 318 9.27 26.17 -15.88
N SER A 319 8.57 26.16 -17.01
CA SER A 319 7.22 25.58 -17.08
C SER A 319 7.25 24.10 -16.67
N GLY A 320 6.32 23.69 -15.80
CA GLY A 320 6.25 22.32 -15.29
C GLY A 320 6.96 22.10 -13.95
N VAL A 321 7.86 23.02 -13.54
CA VAL A 321 8.56 22.93 -12.25
C VAL A 321 7.65 23.40 -11.11
N GLN A 322 7.52 22.60 -10.06
CA GLN A 322 6.73 22.93 -8.88
C GLN A 322 7.55 23.80 -7.92
N VAL A 323 7.11 25.04 -7.68
CA VAL A 323 7.80 25.97 -6.76
C VAL A 323 6.98 26.13 -5.47
N LEU A 324 7.50 25.60 -4.35
CA LEU A 324 6.78 25.44 -3.09
C LEU A 324 7.48 26.16 -1.92
N GLU A 325 6.73 26.95 -1.16
CA GLU A 325 7.19 27.62 0.06
C GLU A 325 7.21 26.64 1.24
N ILE A 326 8.37 26.45 1.87
CA ILE A 326 8.50 25.62 3.08
C ILE A 326 7.73 26.27 4.22
N GLY A 327 6.92 25.49 4.93
CA GLY A 327 6.09 25.95 6.05
C GLY A 327 4.67 26.37 5.64
N LYS A 328 4.40 26.52 4.34
CA LYS A 328 3.10 26.92 3.81
C LYS A 328 2.57 25.97 2.73
N ASP A 329 3.28 25.86 1.60
CA ASP A 329 2.87 24.98 0.50
C ASP A 329 3.29 23.52 0.76
N ILE A 330 4.40 23.36 1.49
CA ILE A 330 4.94 22.07 1.93
C ILE A 330 5.33 22.13 3.41
N LEU A 331 4.86 21.17 4.19
CA LEU A 331 5.23 21.03 5.60
C LEU A 331 6.30 19.95 5.70
N LEU A 332 7.44 20.28 6.31
CA LEU A 332 8.50 19.32 6.59
C LEU A 332 8.55 18.97 8.08
N THR A 333 9.17 17.86 8.47
CA THR A 333 9.32 17.48 9.88
C THR A 333 10.11 18.50 10.68
N GLU A 334 11.19 19.06 10.12
CA GLU A 334 11.96 20.16 10.72
C GLU A 334 11.55 21.52 10.13
N LYS A 335 12.33 22.58 10.36
CA LYS A 335 12.02 23.93 9.89
C LYS A 335 12.28 24.09 8.38
N ASP A 336 13.44 23.62 7.93
CA ASP A 336 14.00 23.85 6.59
C ASP A 336 14.37 22.55 5.85
N LYS A 337 14.24 21.39 6.52
CA LYS A 337 14.54 20.07 5.98
C LYS A 337 13.64 18.99 6.60
N GLY A 338 13.79 17.75 6.14
CA GLY A 338 13.13 16.58 6.70
C GLY A 338 12.12 15.94 5.75
N TYR A 339 11.27 15.08 6.30
CA TYR A 339 10.22 14.42 5.53
C TYR A 339 9.05 15.36 5.29
N ILE A 340 8.36 15.23 4.15
CA ILE A 340 7.02 15.81 4.03
C ILE A 340 6.16 15.28 5.19
N TYR A 341 5.54 16.19 5.94
CA TYR A 341 4.68 15.87 7.08
C TYR A 341 3.37 16.66 6.99
N TYR A 342 2.50 16.22 6.07
CA TYR A 342 1.22 16.89 5.80
C TYR A 342 0.34 17.02 7.04
N HIS A 343 0.39 16.03 7.95
CA HIS A 343 -0.39 16.02 9.19
C HIS A 343 0.29 16.71 10.38
N LYS A 344 1.43 17.38 10.21
CA LYS A 344 2.21 18.01 11.29
C LYS A 344 1.37 18.87 12.24
N ASN A 345 0.44 19.62 11.67
CA ASN A 345 -0.39 20.58 12.41
C ASN A 345 -1.86 20.11 12.54
N ILE A 346 -2.14 18.82 12.33
CA ILE A 346 -3.48 18.25 12.37
C ILE A 346 -3.60 17.36 13.61
N ALA A 347 -4.54 17.70 14.50
CA ALA A 347 -4.90 16.82 15.60
C ALA A 347 -5.57 15.55 15.06
N ARG A 348 -4.95 14.40 15.27
CA ARG A 348 -5.48 13.09 14.87
C ARG A 348 -6.17 12.44 16.07
N THR A 349 -7.39 11.97 15.90
CA THR A 349 -8.04 11.09 16.87
C THR A 349 -7.29 9.78 16.91
N LYS A 350 -6.71 9.45 18.06
CA LYS A 350 -5.97 8.21 18.25
C LYS A 350 -6.90 7.00 18.19
N PHE A 351 -6.39 5.91 17.65
CA PHE A 351 -7.09 4.64 17.66
C PHE A 351 -7.25 4.14 19.10
N SER A 352 -8.49 3.86 19.48
CA SER A 352 -8.82 3.31 20.79
C SER A 352 -8.77 1.80 20.76
N GLU A 353 -7.75 1.23 21.42
CA GLU A 353 -7.53 -0.22 21.51
C GLU A 353 -8.67 -1.01 22.16
N VAL A 354 -9.58 -0.31 22.87
CA VAL A 354 -10.75 -0.88 23.55
C VAL A 354 -12.06 -0.72 22.77
N ARG A 355 -12.07 0.09 21.70
CA ARG A 355 -13.30 0.51 21.01
C ARG A 355 -13.25 0.32 19.50
N ASP A 356 -12.19 0.80 18.85
CA ASP A 356 -12.17 1.01 17.40
C ASP A 356 -11.95 -0.28 16.58
N TYR A 357 -11.85 -1.42 17.26
CA TYR A 357 -11.88 -2.75 16.63
C TYR A 357 -13.26 -3.16 16.13
N PHE A 358 -14.32 -2.51 16.62
CA PHE A 358 -15.69 -2.74 16.18
C PHE A 358 -16.35 -1.41 15.85
N TYR A 359 -17.18 -1.38 14.82
CA TYR A 359 -18.01 -0.22 14.53
C TYR A 359 -19.11 -0.04 15.59
N PRO A 360 -19.58 1.19 15.86
CA PRO A 360 -20.74 1.38 16.71
C PRO A 360 -21.98 0.75 16.06
N ILE A 361 -22.85 0.14 16.86
CA ILE A 361 -24.18 -0.26 16.41
C ILE A 361 -25.04 1.00 16.32
N PRO A 362 -25.70 1.27 15.17
CA PRO A 362 -26.52 2.47 15.02
C PRO A 362 -27.63 2.54 16.06
N ILE A 363 -27.85 3.74 16.62
CA ILE A 363 -28.83 3.99 17.69
C ILE A 363 -30.26 3.56 17.31
N ASN A 364 -30.62 3.71 16.03
CA ASN A 364 -31.93 3.31 15.51
C ASN A 364 -32.12 1.79 15.58
N GLU A 365 -31.09 1.01 15.26
CA GLU A 365 -31.15 -0.46 15.33
C GLU A 365 -31.29 -0.94 16.78
N ARG A 366 -30.56 -0.31 17.71
CA ARG A 366 -30.70 -0.60 19.14
C ARG A 366 -32.07 -0.19 19.68
N SER A 367 -32.61 0.93 19.21
CA SER A 367 -33.96 1.39 19.60
C SER A 367 -35.05 0.43 19.10
N LEU A 368 -34.86 -0.18 17.93
CA LEU A 368 -35.77 -1.19 17.37
C LEU A 368 -35.66 -2.54 18.09
N ASN A 369 -34.43 -2.97 18.42
CA ASN A 369 -34.18 -4.22 19.14
C ASN A 369 -33.42 -3.97 20.44
N LYS A 370 -34.18 -3.84 21.54
CA LYS A 370 -33.66 -3.60 22.89
C LYS A 370 -32.80 -4.73 23.45
N ASN A 371 -32.70 -5.88 22.77
CA ASN A 371 -31.74 -6.94 23.14
C ASN A 371 -30.34 -6.69 22.57
N LEU A 372 -30.15 -5.67 21.71
CA LEU A 372 -28.84 -5.30 21.19
C LEU A 372 -28.12 -4.36 22.16
N THR A 373 -27.11 -4.88 22.84
CA THR A 373 -26.15 -4.06 23.59
C THR A 373 -25.17 -3.38 22.65
N GLN A 374 -24.66 -2.20 23.02
CA GLN A 374 -23.63 -1.51 22.25
C GLN A 374 -22.30 -2.29 22.26
N ASN A 375 -21.49 -2.12 21.20
CA ASN A 375 -20.13 -2.65 21.16
C ASN A 375 -19.23 -1.99 22.22
N PRO A 376 -18.24 -2.71 22.78
CA PRO A 376 -17.38 -2.20 23.85
C PRO A 376 -16.75 -0.83 23.53
N GLY A 377 -16.74 0.06 24.51
CA GLY A 377 -16.16 1.40 24.41
C GLY A 377 -16.99 2.43 23.64
N TRP A 378 -18.04 2.02 22.93
CA TRP A 378 -19.01 2.94 22.33
C TRP A 378 -20.13 3.28 23.31
N SER A 379 -20.57 4.54 23.30
CA SER A 379 -21.71 5.00 24.09
C SER A 379 -22.58 5.91 23.23
N ASP A 380 -23.87 5.61 23.21
CA ASP A 380 -24.91 6.38 22.49
C ASP A 380 -25.95 6.97 23.44
N GLY A 381 -25.70 6.90 24.76
CA GLY A 381 -26.58 7.45 25.80
C GLY A 381 -27.84 6.64 26.09
N LEU A 382 -28.02 5.46 25.48
CA LEU A 382 -29.12 4.55 25.80
C LEU A 382 -28.76 3.68 27.01
N ASP A 383 -29.74 3.46 27.89
CA ASP A 383 -29.61 2.76 29.18
C ASP A 383 -30.07 1.29 29.16
N PHE A 384 -30.64 0.84 28.04
CA PHE A 384 -31.20 -0.50 27.85
C PHE A 384 -30.29 -1.45 27.08
#